data_AF-A0A948TDI3-F1
#
_entry.id   AF-A0A948TDI3-F1
#
_cell.length_a   1.000
_cell.length_b   1.000
_cell.length_c   1.000
_cell.angle_alpha   90.00
_cell.angle_beta   90.00
_cell.angle_gamma   90.00
#
_symmetry.space_group_name_H-M   'P 1'
#
loop_
_entity.id
_entity.type
_entity.pdbx_description
1 polymer ?
#
loop_
_entity_poly.entity_id
_entity_poly.type
_entity_poly.pdbx_seq_one_letter_code
_entity_poly.pdbx_strand_id
1 'polypeptide(L)'
;PLKEGVVVIKEDTTMEQLQKFCKVCNERWGVTALQVFIHRDEGHYGIPGDNTTWKPNLHAHIVWDWMNHDTGKSCKLDEKAMSEMQTVLAECLEMERGISKEVTGKKHLERNDFILAKQKQEAEQAKAEKEAALAAKEEAEAKLMFVEGENKARERYRLSLDSEIAEKEKQIKDERKAKVDSILDSVGSLVGVGKSAAVEKENAKLKAENERMKKAFAEAVKDKAEERTKALVAEKQKAETERDRALVQSRSFAIERDKAVRQLQEHKDNERQRINQAVSQATAEKDKTIRLLQSTLKVSGYILKQFADMLYKASEVFKRAVDAIIHFGTDKYKSVFAPSEAADIKSVMLDYGETTEQQNAVGAWLCDYSESRQSFDKIKHRHTLKEVGDVAEGKYDWKIENSRNGGIYL
;
A
#
# COMPACT_ATOMS: atom_id res chain seq x y z
N PRO A 1 9.18 -26.38 -9.14
CA PRO A 1 8.22 -25.24 -9.07
C PRO A 1 8.98 -23.98 -8.70
N LEU A 2 8.76 -22.89 -9.42
CA LEU A 2 9.46 -21.63 -9.19
C LEU A 2 8.74 -20.81 -8.12
N LYS A 3 9.50 -20.15 -7.25
CA LYS A 3 8.99 -19.24 -6.23
C LYS A 3 9.83 -17.98 -6.16
N GLU A 4 9.20 -16.86 -5.87
CA GLU A 4 9.89 -15.60 -5.61
C GLU A 4 9.96 -15.34 -4.10
N GLY A 5 11.15 -14.97 -3.62
CA GLY A 5 11.37 -14.55 -2.25
C GLY A 5 11.74 -13.07 -2.22
N VAL A 6 11.09 -12.31 -1.34
CA VAL A 6 11.40 -10.89 -1.11
C VAL A 6 12.21 -10.77 0.18
N VAL A 7 13.39 -10.16 0.07
CA VAL A 7 14.34 -9.97 1.15
C VAL A 7 14.45 -8.48 1.45
N VAL A 8 14.12 -8.06 2.66
CA VAL A 8 14.41 -6.69 3.11
C VAL A 8 15.92 -6.57 3.32
N ILE A 9 16.52 -5.49 2.84
CA ILE A 9 17.97 -5.26 2.92
C ILE A 9 18.28 -3.91 3.57
N LYS A 10 19.55 -3.71 3.94
CA LYS A 10 20.09 -2.41 4.34
C LYS A 10 20.80 -1.75 3.15
N GLU A 11 21.08 -0.45 3.28
CA GLU A 11 21.62 0.37 2.18
C GLU A 11 22.91 -0.19 1.59
N ASP A 12 23.80 -0.65 2.45
CA ASP A 12 25.11 -1.23 2.15
C ASP A 12 25.09 -2.74 1.84
N THR A 13 23.91 -3.39 1.78
CA THR A 13 23.83 -4.82 1.45
C THR A 13 24.41 -5.11 0.07
N THR A 14 25.36 -6.04 0.01
CA THR A 14 26.09 -6.39 -1.22
C THR A 14 25.46 -7.60 -1.93
N MET A 15 25.75 -7.76 -3.22
CA MET A 15 25.32 -8.94 -3.98
C MET A 15 26.02 -10.20 -3.43
N GLU A 16 27.26 -10.08 -2.99
CA GLU A 16 28.05 -11.16 -2.39
C GLU A 16 27.38 -11.73 -1.13
N GLN A 17 26.80 -10.88 -0.28
CA GLN A 17 26.04 -11.32 0.90
C GLN A 17 24.79 -12.12 0.51
N LEU A 18 24.06 -11.67 -0.51
CA LEU A 18 22.87 -12.38 -1.02
C LEU A 18 23.25 -13.69 -1.72
N GLN A 19 24.36 -13.73 -2.45
CA GLN A 19 24.90 -14.94 -3.06
C GLN A 19 25.34 -15.96 -1.99
N LYS A 20 25.99 -15.49 -0.92
CA LYS A 20 26.34 -16.33 0.24
C LYS A 20 25.08 -16.94 0.87
N PHE A 21 24.04 -16.14 1.08
CA PHE A 21 22.75 -16.63 1.55
C PHE A 21 22.17 -17.70 0.61
N CYS A 22 22.15 -17.44 -0.70
CA CYS A 22 21.66 -18.40 -1.70
C CYS A 22 22.42 -19.72 -1.67
N LYS A 23 23.75 -19.66 -1.52
CA LYS A 23 24.60 -20.84 -1.40
C LYS A 23 24.25 -21.68 -0.17
N VAL A 24 24.12 -21.05 1.00
CA VAL A 24 23.73 -21.76 2.23
C VAL A 24 22.34 -22.38 2.09
N CYS A 25 21.42 -21.69 1.41
CA CYS A 25 20.08 -22.24 1.17
C CYS A 25 20.09 -23.48 0.28
N ASN A 26 20.94 -23.51 -0.73
CA ASN A 26 21.14 -24.69 -1.57
C ASN A 26 21.73 -25.86 -0.76
N GLU A 27 22.78 -25.60 0.02
CA GLU A 27 23.46 -26.64 0.80
C GLU A 27 22.56 -27.25 1.89
N ARG A 28 21.75 -26.43 2.59
CA ARG A 28 20.92 -26.91 3.71
C ARG A 28 19.57 -27.47 3.29
N TRP A 29 18.97 -26.91 2.25
CA TRP A 29 17.56 -27.16 1.91
C TRP A 29 17.33 -27.57 0.46
N GLY A 30 18.40 -27.64 -0.35
CA GLY A 30 18.33 -28.08 -1.75
C GLY A 30 17.55 -27.13 -2.67
N VAL A 31 17.34 -25.87 -2.27
CA VAL A 31 16.69 -24.85 -3.11
C VAL A 31 17.75 -24.04 -3.85
N THR A 32 17.54 -23.80 -5.14
CA THR A 32 18.53 -23.15 -5.99
C THR A 32 18.06 -21.76 -6.39
N ALA A 33 18.89 -20.73 -6.16
CA ALA A 33 18.58 -19.40 -6.68
C ALA A 33 18.91 -19.33 -8.18
N LEU A 34 17.96 -18.85 -8.98
CA LEU A 34 18.11 -18.64 -10.42
C LEU A 34 18.51 -17.20 -10.74
N GLN A 35 17.90 -16.24 -10.05
CA GLN A 35 18.10 -14.81 -10.27
C GLN A 35 18.00 -14.04 -8.95
N VAL A 36 18.80 -12.97 -8.82
CA VAL A 36 18.78 -12.05 -7.68
C VAL A 36 18.77 -10.62 -8.20
N PHE A 37 17.79 -9.82 -7.78
CA PHE A 37 17.64 -8.42 -8.16
C PHE A 37 17.60 -7.55 -6.90
N ILE A 38 18.40 -6.48 -6.85
CA ILE A 38 18.41 -5.54 -5.72
C ILE A 38 17.70 -4.26 -6.15
N HIS A 39 16.67 -3.86 -5.40
CA HIS A 39 15.91 -2.64 -5.59
C HIS A 39 16.26 -1.62 -4.51
N ARG A 40 16.78 -0.47 -4.93
CA ARG A 40 17.09 0.70 -4.07
C ARG A 40 16.36 1.97 -4.51
N ASP A 41 15.58 1.85 -5.57
CA ASP A 41 14.85 2.90 -6.27
C ASP A 41 13.38 2.98 -5.85
N GLU A 42 12.89 2.02 -5.06
CA GLU A 42 11.52 1.98 -4.57
C GLU A 42 11.34 2.65 -3.20
N GLY A 43 10.15 3.17 -2.92
CA GLY A 43 9.83 3.85 -1.67
C GLY A 43 8.58 4.72 -1.77
N HIS A 44 8.37 5.56 -0.75
CA HIS A 44 7.28 6.54 -0.75
C HIS A 44 7.69 7.82 -0.02
N TYR A 45 7.08 8.94 -0.39
CA TYR A 45 7.19 10.19 0.36
C TYR A 45 6.21 10.18 1.53
N GLY A 46 6.68 10.57 2.71
CA GLY A 46 5.81 10.79 3.86
C GLY A 46 4.83 11.95 3.63
N ILE A 47 5.30 13.01 2.97
CA ILE A 47 4.47 14.14 2.53
C ILE A 47 4.57 14.22 1.00
N PRO A 48 3.46 14.06 0.26
CA PRO A 48 3.49 14.16 -1.19
C PRO A 48 4.08 15.48 -1.67
N GLY A 49 5.18 15.42 -2.42
CA GLY A 49 5.86 16.59 -2.97
C GLY A 49 7.01 17.17 -2.13
N ASP A 50 7.26 16.64 -0.93
CA ASP A 50 8.43 17.00 -0.12
C ASP A 50 9.54 15.94 -0.26
N ASN A 51 10.57 16.27 -1.05
CA ASN A 51 11.69 15.38 -1.31
C ASN A 51 12.49 15.00 -0.06
N THR A 52 12.43 15.80 1.00
CA THR A 52 13.13 15.51 2.27
C THR A 52 12.46 14.39 3.08
N THR A 53 11.23 14.01 2.71
CA THR A 53 10.44 12.98 3.40
C THR A 53 10.48 11.61 2.71
N TRP A 54 11.41 11.41 1.76
CA TRP A 54 11.58 10.14 1.07
C TRP A 54 11.90 9.01 2.07
N LYS A 55 11.08 7.96 2.05
CA LYS A 55 11.29 6.73 2.81
C LYS A 55 11.57 5.59 1.83
N PRO A 56 12.85 5.18 1.67
CA PRO A 56 13.19 4.11 0.76
C PRO A 56 12.65 2.76 1.25
N ASN A 57 12.27 1.90 0.32
CA ASN A 57 11.91 0.51 0.55
C ASN A 57 12.96 -0.38 -0.09
N LEU A 58 14.09 -0.55 0.60
CA LEU A 58 15.22 -1.33 0.09
C LEU A 58 14.92 -2.82 0.24
N HIS A 59 14.91 -3.53 -0.89
CA HIS A 59 14.66 -4.98 -0.89
C HIS A 59 15.33 -5.65 -2.09
N ALA A 60 15.47 -6.97 -2.00
CA ALA A 60 15.93 -7.81 -3.09
C ALA A 60 14.90 -8.90 -3.41
N HIS A 61 14.70 -9.16 -4.69
CA HIS A 61 13.94 -10.31 -5.18
C HIS A 61 14.88 -11.44 -5.53
N ILE A 62 14.56 -12.64 -5.05
CA ILE A 62 15.28 -13.87 -5.39
C ILE A 62 14.31 -14.86 -6.00
N VAL A 63 14.57 -15.27 -7.24
CA VAL A 63 13.81 -16.33 -7.91
C VAL A 63 14.44 -17.67 -7.56
N TRP A 64 13.66 -18.53 -6.94
CA TRP A 64 14.09 -19.84 -6.45
C TRP A 64 13.48 -20.96 -7.27
N ASP A 65 14.32 -21.94 -7.59
CA ASP A 65 13.90 -23.26 -8.00
C ASP A 65 13.84 -24.21 -6.79
N TRP A 66 12.63 -24.66 -6.50
CA TRP A 66 12.35 -25.62 -5.43
C TRP A 66 12.24 -27.05 -5.96
N MET A 67 12.63 -27.31 -7.20
CA MET A 67 12.67 -28.67 -7.74
C MET A 67 14.03 -29.31 -7.50
N ASN A 68 14.02 -30.50 -6.91
CA ASN A 68 15.17 -31.38 -6.94
C ASN A 68 15.18 -32.10 -8.30
N HIS A 69 16.16 -31.77 -9.14
CA HIS A 69 16.24 -32.27 -10.52
C HIS A 69 16.66 -33.74 -10.63
N ASP A 70 17.31 -34.29 -9.59
CA ASP A 70 17.69 -35.71 -9.57
C ASP A 70 16.48 -36.62 -9.32
N THR A 71 15.56 -36.17 -8.46
CA THR A 71 14.39 -36.97 -8.02
C THR A 71 13.09 -36.55 -8.71
N GLY A 72 13.07 -35.40 -9.40
CA GLY A 72 11.88 -34.79 -9.99
C GLY A 72 10.86 -34.27 -8.98
N LYS A 73 11.20 -34.25 -7.68
CA LYS A 73 10.28 -33.86 -6.60
C LYS A 73 10.56 -32.45 -6.10
N SER A 74 9.53 -31.80 -5.56
CA SER A 74 9.67 -30.48 -4.95
C SER A 74 10.28 -30.58 -3.55
N CYS A 75 11.25 -29.73 -3.24
CA CYS A 75 11.79 -29.52 -1.91
C CYS A 75 10.66 -29.00 -1.01
N LYS A 76 10.34 -29.75 0.05
CA LYS A 76 9.31 -29.36 1.04
C LYS A 76 10.00 -28.79 2.26
N LEU A 77 9.82 -27.49 2.50
CA LEU A 77 10.31 -26.81 3.70
C LEU A 77 9.15 -26.63 4.68
N ASP A 78 9.37 -27.05 5.92
CA ASP A 78 8.43 -26.89 7.01
C ASP A 78 8.61 -25.54 7.72
N GLU A 79 7.75 -25.24 8.70
CA GLU A 79 7.81 -23.96 9.42
C GLU A 79 9.14 -23.75 10.15
N LYS A 80 9.75 -24.84 10.65
CA LYS A 80 11.05 -24.79 11.32
C LYS A 80 12.15 -24.40 10.34
N ALA A 81 12.22 -25.05 9.18
CA ALA A 81 13.18 -24.71 8.13
C ALA A 81 13.00 -23.27 7.64
N MET A 82 11.76 -22.79 7.48
CA MET A 82 11.48 -21.40 7.11
C MET A 82 11.95 -20.41 8.19
N SER A 83 11.78 -20.75 9.48
CA SER A 83 12.24 -19.93 10.61
C SER A 83 13.77 -19.89 10.70
N GLU A 84 14.44 -21.02 10.48
CA GLU A 84 15.90 -21.12 10.42
C GLU A 84 16.47 -20.35 9.22
N MET A 85 15.82 -20.41 8.06
CA MET A 85 16.20 -19.65 6.87
C MET A 85 16.18 -18.14 7.13
N GLN A 86 15.20 -17.62 7.87
CA GLN A 86 15.19 -16.21 8.29
C GLN A 86 16.37 -15.85 9.20
N THR A 87 16.81 -16.79 10.04
CA THR A 87 17.98 -16.60 10.91
C THR A 87 19.27 -16.54 10.09
N VAL A 88 19.45 -17.50 9.17
CA VAL A 88 20.59 -17.53 8.26
C VAL A 88 20.63 -16.30 7.37
N LEU A 89 19.47 -15.81 6.91
CA LEU A 89 19.38 -14.58 6.13
C LEU A 89 19.90 -13.38 6.94
N ALA A 90 19.43 -13.22 8.17
CA ALA A 90 19.87 -12.15 9.06
C ALA A 90 21.38 -12.21 9.33
N GLU A 91 21.94 -13.41 9.57
CA GLU A 91 23.38 -13.63 9.74
C GLU A 91 24.17 -13.28 8.47
N CYS A 92 23.69 -13.68 7.28
CA CYS A 92 24.38 -13.41 6.01
C CYS A 92 24.39 -11.93 5.66
N LEU A 93 23.31 -11.20 5.99
CA LEU A 93 23.18 -9.77 5.73
C LEU A 93 23.76 -8.90 6.86
N GLU A 94 24.18 -9.51 7.96
CA GLU A 94 24.61 -8.80 9.19
C GLU A 94 23.53 -7.81 9.64
N MET A 95 22.30 -8.32 9.76
CA MET A 95 21.12 -7.59 10.19
C MET A 95 20.49 -8.27 11.39
N GLU A 96 19.72 -7.51 12.17
CA GLU A 96 18.93 -8.10 13.25
C GLU A 96 17.77 -8.92 12.68
N ARG A 97 17.57 -10.12 13.24
CA ARG A 97 16.46 -10.99 12.84
C ARG A 97 15.14 -10.38 13.27
N GLY A 98 14.14 -10.41 12.37
CA GLY A 98 12.78 -9.99 12.69
C GLY A 98 12.14 -10.80 13.83
N ILE A 99 11.25 -10.14 14.57
CA ILE A 99 10.48 -10.75 15.67
C ILE A 99 9.49 -11.78 15.09
N SER A 100 9.39 -12.95 15.73
CA SER A 100 8.55 -14.07 15.27
C SER A 100 7.07 -13.68 15.12
N LYS A 101 6.40 -14.31 14.15
CA LYS A 101 4.94 -14.21 13.95
C LYS A 101 4.15 -14.65 15.19
N GLU A 102 4.70 -15.58 15.98
CA GLU A 102 4.08 -16.09 17.20
C GLU A 102 3.97 -15.02 18.29
N VAL A 103 4.94 -14.11 18.34
CA VAL A 103 4.98 -12.99 19.30
C VAL A 103 4.18 -11.81 18.77
N THR A 104 4.35 -11.49 17.48
CA THR A 104 3.76 -10.29 16.88
C THR A 104 2.31 -10.45 16.43
N GLY A 105 1.85 -11.68 16.21
CA GLY A 105 0.53 -11.98 15.65
C GLY A 105 0.31 -11.49 14.21
N LYS A 106 1.35 -10.97 13.55
CA LYS A 106 1.23 -10.36 12.22
C LYS A 106 0.97 -11.42 11.15
N LYS A 107 -0.01 -11.15 10.30
CA LYS A 107 -0.29 -11.94 9.09
C LYS A 107 0.25 -11.21 7.88
N HIS A 108 0.72 -11.96 6.89
CA HIS A 108 1.05 -11.39 5.59
C HIS A 108 -0.20 -10.79 4.96
N LEU A 109 -0.07 -9.58 4.45
CA LEU A 109 -1.09 -8.89 3.69
C LEU A 109 -0.54 -8.64 2.30
N GLU A 110 -1.37 -8.89 1.29
CA GLU A 110 -1.07 -8.50 -0.08
C GLU A 110 -0.87 -6.98 -0.16
N ARG A 111 -0.12 -6.52 -1.15
CA ARG A 111 0.27 -5.10 -1.28
C ARG A 111 -0.90 -4.13 -1.13
N ASN A 112 -2.03 -4.39 -1.80
CA ASN A 112 -3.19 -3.50 -1.77
C ASN A 112 -3.89 -3.51 -0.40
N ASP A 113 -3.97 -4.68 0.24
CA ASP A 113 -4.56 -4.83 1.57
C ASP A 113 -3.69 -4.16 2.64
N PHE A 114 -2.37 -4.24 2.50
CA PHE A 114 -1.43 -3.53 3.37
C PHE A 114 -1.58 -2.01 3.23
N ILE A 115 -1.67 -1.50 2.00
CA ILE A 115 -1.89 -0.06 1.76
C ILE A 115 -3.20 0.40 2.40
N LEU A 116 -4.28 -0.35 2.21
CA LEU A 116 -5.58 -0.02 2.77
C LEU A 116 -5.57 -0.06 4.31
N ALA A 117 -4.96 -1.09 4.90
CA ALA A 117 -4.83 -1.23 6.34
C ALA A 117 -3.99 -0.09 6.95
N LYS A 118 -2.89 0.28 6.30
CA LYS A 118 -2.03 1.39 6.74
C LYS A 118 -2.75 2.73 6.67
N GLN A 119 -3.43 3.02 5.57
CA GLN A 119 -4.22 4.26 5.43
C GLN A 119 -5.35 4.34 6.46
N LYS A 120 -6.01 3.21 6.74
CA LYS A 120 -7.05 3.15 7.77
C LYS A 120 -6.47 3.44 9.16
N GLN A 121 -5.33 2.83 9.50
CA GLN A 121 -4.65 3.08 10.77
C GLN A 121 -4.22 4.54 10.92
N GLU A 122 -3.63 5.14 9.88
CA GLU A 122 -3.23 6.56 9.88
C GLU A 122 -4.46 7.48 10.02
N ALA A 123 -5.58 7.16 9.36
CA ALA A 123 -6.83 7.91 9.51
C ALA A 123 -7.44 7.79 10.91
N GLU A 124 -7.37 6.62 11.53
CA GLU A 124 -7.81 6.40 12.92
C GLU A 124 -6.93 7.16 13.91
N GLN A 125 -5.61 7.18 13.73
CA GLN A 125 -4.69 7.99 14.55
C GLN A 125 -4.99 9.49 14.39
N ALA A 126 -5.10 9.98 13.17
CA ALA A 126 -5.40 11.40 12.92
C ALA A 126 -6.76 11.79 13.51
N LYS A 127 -7.74 10.89 13.48
CA LYS A 127 -9.04 11.09 14.14
C LYS A 127 -8.90 11.15 15.66
N ALA A 128 -8.16 10.23 16.26
CA ALA A 128 -7.93 10.21 17.71
C ALA A 128 -7.17 11.47 18.19
N GLU A 129 -6.15 11.90 17.45
CA GLU A 129 -5.41 13.14 17.75
C GLU A 129 -6.31 14.38 17.65
N LYS A 130 -7.18 14.43 16.64
CA LYS A 130 -8.15 15.53 16.49
C LYS A 130 -9.18 15.53 17.63
N GLU A 131 -9.69 14.37 18.02
CA GLU A 131 -10.61 14.23 19.15
C GLU A 131 -9.95 14.65 20.47
N ALA A 132 -8.70 14.24 20.71
CA ALA A 132 -7.92 14.67 21.87
C ALA A 132 -7.69 16.20 21.87
N ALA A 133 -7.35 16.79 20.72
CA ALA A 133 -7.17 18.23 20.60
C ALA A 133 -8.48 19.00 20.83
N LEU A 134 -9.62 18.47 20.37
CA LEU A 134 -10.94 19.07 20.61
C LEU A 134 -11.31 19.02 22.10
N ALA A 135 -11.11 17.88 22.76
CA ALA A 135 -11.36 17.73 24.19
C ALA A 135 -10.50 18.70 25.02
N ALA A 136 -9.21 18.84 24.68
CA ALA A 136 -8.32 19.81 25.33
C ALA A 136 -8.79 21.25 25.12
N LYS A 137 -9.33 21.58 23.93
CA LYS A 137 -9.89 22.90 23.64
C LYS A 137 -11.16 23.16 24.46
N GLU A 138 -12.09 22.21 24.53
CA GLU A 138 -13.32 22.33 25.32
C GLU A 138 -13.01 22.50 26.81
N GLU A 139 -12.01 21.78 27.34
CA GLU A 139 -11.55 21.96 28.72
C GLU A 139 -10.99 23.37 28.97
N ALA A 140 -10.21 23.90 28.02
CA ALA A 140 -9.68 25.27 28.09
C ALA A 140 -10.80 26.33 28.03
N GLU A 141 -11.80 26.15 27.16
CA GLU A 141 -12.96 27.04 27.06
C GLU A 141 -13.82 26.99 28.34
N ALA A 142 -14.02 25.81 28.94
CA ALA A 142 -14.72 25.67 30.21
C ALA A 142 -14.00 26.39 31.37
N LYS A 143 -12.67 26.28 31.44
CA LYS A 143 -11.85 27.02 32.41
C LYS A 143 -11.97 28.54 32.23
N LEU A 144 -11.99 29.03 30.99
CA LEU A 144 -12.19 30.45 30.70
C LEU A 144 -13.56 30.94 31.16
N MET A 145 -14.63 30.20 30.84
CA MET A 145 -16.00 30.52 31.28
C MET A 145 -16.13 30.55 32.81
N PHE A 146 -15.45 29.63 33.51
CA PHE A 146 -15.41 29.62 34.98
C PHE A 146 -14.73 30.89 35.54
N VAL A 147 -13.55 31.25 35.01
CA VAL A 147 -12.81 32.45 35.44
C VAL A 147 -13.61 33.73 35.14
N GLU A 148 -14.28 33.81 33.99
CA GLU A 148 -15.18 34.93 33.68
C GLU A 148 -16.35 35.02 34.66
N GLY A 149 -16.92 33.88 35.06
CA GLY A 149 -17.98 33.80 36.07
C GLY A 149 -17.51 34.33 37.43
N GLU A 150 -16.35 33.88 37.91
CA GLU A 150 -15.75 34.37 39.16
C GLU A 150 -15.45 35.88 39.11
N ASN A 151 -14.94 36.37 37.98
CA ASN A 151 -14.67 37.80 37.80
C ASN A 151 -15.97 38.63 37.82
N LYS A 152 -17.04 38.17 37.18
CA LYS A 152 -18.36 38.83 37.25
C LYS A 152 -18.93 38.82 38.67
N ALA A 153 -18.75 37.74 39.42
CA ALA A 153 -19.18 37.64 40.82
C ALA A 153 -18.40 38.61 41.72
N ARG A 154 -17.06 38.68 41.57
CA ARG A 154 -16.21 39.65 42.25
C ARG A 154 -16.61 41.08 41.94
N GLU A 155 -16.95 41.38 40.69
CA GLU A 155 -17.37 42.72 40.29
C GLU A 155 -18.71 43.12 40.90
N ARG A 156 -19.67 42.19 40.98
CA ARG A 156 -20.94 42.43 41.69
C ARG A 156 -20.73 42.64 43.19
N TYR A 157 -19.84 41.86 43.81
CA TYR A 157 -19.50 42.03 45.21
C TYR A 157 -18.83 43.38 45.48
N ARG A 158 -17.93 43.81 44.58
CA ARG A 158 -17.30 45.14 44.61
C ARG A 158 -18.33 46.27 44.53
N LEU A 159 -19.29 46.17 43.61
CA LEU A 159 -20.39 47.14 43.49
C LEU A 159 -21.29 47.19 44.74
N SER A 160 -21.52 46.04 45.37
CA SER A 160 -22.26 45.95 46.63
C SER A 160 -21.49 46.64 47.77
N LEU A 161 -20.19 46.40 47.87
CA LEU A 161 -19.33 47.08 48.84
C LEU A 161 -19.31 48.59 48.61
N ASP A 162 -19.18 49.04 47.37
CA ASP A 162 -19.22 50.48 47.02
C ASP A 162 -20.56 51.11 47.44
N SER A 163 -21.67 50.38 47.29
CA SER A 163 -23.00 50.85 47.71
C SER A 163 -23.15 50.88 49.24
N GLU A 164 -22.68 49.85 49.94
CA GLU A 164 -22.68 49.80 51.42
C GLU A 164 -21.77 50.88 52.01
N ILE A 165 -20.62 51.16 51.38
CA ILE A 165 -19.74 52.27 51.74
C ILE A 165 -20.49 53.59 51.55
N ALA A 166 -21.16 53.80 50.42
CA ALA A 166 -21.93 55.03 50.18
C ALA A 166 -23.08 55.21 51.19
N GLU A 167 -23.75 54.12 51.57
CA GLU A 167 -24.81 54.14 52.58
C GLU A 167 -24.26 54.43 53.99
N LYS A 168 -23.14 53.81 54.38
CA LYS A 168 -22.46 54.13 55.65
C LYS A 168 -21.89 55.54 55.65
N GLU A 169 -21.35 56.05 54.54
CA GLU A 169 -20.94 57.45 54.41
C GLU A 169 -22.13 58.38 54.61
N LYS A 170 -23.30 58.03 54.09
CA LYS A 170 -24.55 58.78 54.29
C LYS A 170 -25.03 58.69 55.74
N GLN A 171 -25.04 57.51 56.37
CA GLN A 171 -25.38 57.35 57.78
C GLN A 171 -24.43 58.14 58.67
N ILE A 172 -23.12 58.08 58.44
CA ILE A 172 -22.14 58.91 59.16
C ILE A 172 -22.43 60.39 58.95
N LYS A 173 -22.83 60.81 57.75
CA LYS A 173 -23.18 62.20 57.45
C LYS A 173 -24.48 62.64 58.15
N ASP A 174 -25.48 61.78 58.19
CA ASP A 174 -26.77 62.03 58.82
C ASP A 174 -26.65 61.96 60.37
N GLU A 175 -25.86 61.03 60.92
CA GLU A 175 -25.48 60.98 62.33
C GLU A 175 -24.63 62.17 62.73
N ARG A 176 -23.68 62.61 61.88
CA ARG A 176 -22.95 63.86 62.09
C ARG A 176 -23.90 65.04 62.06
N LYS A 177 -24.88 65.06 61.16
CA LYS A 177 -25.89 66.11 61.10
C LYS A 177 -26.76 66.11 62.36
N ALA A 178 -27.24 64.95 62.81
CA ALA A 178 -28.02 64.79 64.03
C ALA A 178 -27.22 65.08 65.30
N LYS A 179 -25.93 64.73 65.36
CA LYS A 179 -25.02 65.13 66.44
C LYS A 179 -24.71 66.62 66.38
N VAL A 180 -24.56 67.23 65.21
CA VAL A 180 -24.38 68.67 65.05
C VAL A 180 -25.65 69.42 65.44
N ASP A 181 -26.83 68.91 65.10
CA ASP A 181 -28.14 69.45 65.50
C ASP A 181 -28.35 69.27 67.02
N SER A 182 -27.99 68.13 67.59
CA SER A 182 -27.98 67.86 69.04
C SER A 182 -26.92 68.67 69.81
N ILE A 183 -25.77 68.97 69.20
CA ILE A 183 -24.75 69.88 69.73
C ILE A 183 -25.23 71.31 69.56
N LEU A 184 -25.96 71.68 68.52
CA LEU A 184 -26.60 73.00 68.40
C LEU A 184 -27.65 73.20 69.51
N ASP A 185 -28.41 72.16 69.82
CA ASP A 185 -29.39 72.15 70.90
C ASP A 185 -28.74 72.10 72.30
N SER A 186 -27.59 71.42 72.47
CA SER A 186 -26.86 71.38 73.75
C SER A 186 -25.83 72.50 73.95
N VAL A 187 -25.42 73.19 72.88
CA VAL A 187 -24.48 74.33 72.88
C VAL A 187 -25.24 75.66 72.71
N GLY A 188 -26.55 75.62 72.97
CA GLY A 188 -27.29 76.77 73.49
C GLY A 188 -26.89 77.16 74.93
N SER A 189 -26.01 76.38 75.58
CA SER A 189 -25.40 76.74 76.87
C SER A 189 -23.94 76.28 76.93
N LEU A 190 -23.05 77.21 77.27
CA LEU A 190 -21.60 77.09 77.50
C LEU A 190 -20.65 77.20 76.29
N VAL A 191 -20.21 78.44 76.11
CA VAL A 191 -18.97 78.91 75.49
C VAL A 191 -17.73 78.16 76.00
N GLY A 192 -16.80 77.86 75.09
CA GLY A 192 -15.43 77.42 75.40
C GLY A 192 -14.50 77.54 74.20
N VAL A 193 -14.14 78.78 73.84
CA VAL A 193 -13.24 79.13 72.73
C VAL A 193 -11.80 78.68 73.06
N GLY A 194 -11.16 77.90 72.18
CA GLY A 194 -9.71 77.68 72.28
C GLY A 194 -9.04 76.67 71.34
N LYS A 195 -9.71 75.60 70.86
CA LYS A 195 -9.08 74.59 69.96
C LYS A 195 -9.93 74.12 68.76
N SER A 196 -11.21 74.49 68.68
CA SER A 196 -12.15 74.07 67.62
C SER A 196 -11.88 74.72 66.26
N ALA A 197 -11.42 75.98 66.24
CA ALA A 197 -11.15 76.70 65.00
C ALA A 197 -10.01 76.08 64.16
N ALA A 198 -9.04 75.41 64.80
CA ALA A 198 -7.97 74.70 64.09
C ALA A 198 -8.47 73.39 63.47
N VAL A 199 -9.26 72.61 64.22
CA VAL A 199 -9.82 71.32 63.79
C VAL A 199 -10.90 71.49 62.71
N GLU A 200 -11.72 72.54 62.78
CA GLU A 200 -12.69 72.87 61.73
C GLU A 200 -12.00 73.30 60.42
N LYS A 201 -10.94 74.10 60.53
CA LYS A 201 -10.13 74.50 59.36
C LYS A 201 -9.43 73.30 58.72
N GLU A 202 -8.96 72.35 59.52
CA GLU A 202 -8.33 71.12 59.05
C GLU A 202 -9.34 70.15 58.41
N ASN A 203 -10.52 69.96 59.00
CA ASN A 203 -11.60 69.16 58.42
C ASN A 203 -12.10 69.74 57.08
N ALA A 204 -12.24 71.05 56.98
CA ALA A 204 -12.59 71.71 55.72
C ALA A 204 -11.52 71.48 54.64
N LYS A 205 -10.24 71.48 55.05
CA LYS A 205 -9.10 71.18 54.17
C LYS A 205 -9.12 69.73 53.68
N LEU A 206 -9.26 68.76 54.58
CA LEU A 206 -9.29 67.33 54.26
C LEU A 206 -10.49 66.97 53.38
N LYS A 207 -11.63 67.63 53.55
CA LYS A 207 -12.82 67.42 52.70
C LYS A 207 -12.60 67.96 51.29
N ALA A 208 -11.99 69.14 51.15
CA ALA A 208 -11.60 69.69 49.86
C ALA A 208 -10.53 68.83 49.16
N GLU A 209 -9.61 68.24 49.92
CA GLU A 209 -8.57 67.35 49.42
C GLU A 209 -9.14 65.99 48.96
N ASN A 210 -10.08 65.41 49.69
CA ASN A 210 -10.78 64.19 49.29
C ASN A 210 -11.60 64.37 48.00
N GLU A 211 -12.30 65.50 47.84
CA GLU A 211 -13.01 65.81 46.60
C GLU A 211 -12.05 65.97 45.42
N ARG A 212 -10.89 66.61 45.63
CA ARG A 212 -9.84 66.69 44.60
C ARG A 212 -9.29 65.31 44.25
N MET A 213 -9.02 64.44 45.23
CA MET A 213 -8.56 63.08 44.97
C MET A 213 -9.60 62.24 44.23
N LYS A 214 -10.88 62.30 44.60
CA LYS A 214 -11.95 61.59 43.88
C LYS A 214 -12.03 62.02 42.42
N LYS A 215 -11.93 63.33 42.16
CA LYS A 215 -11.96 63.87 40.79
C LYS A 215 -10.73 63.44 39.99
N ALA A 216 -9.54 63.58 40.56
CA ALA A 216 -8.29 63.17 39.94
C ALA A 216 -8.24 61.65 39.67
N PHE A 217 -8.79 60.83 40.57
CA PHE A 217 -8.88 59.38 40.38
C PHE A 217 -9.86 59.02 39.25
N ALA A 218 -11.02 59.67 39.18
CA ALA A 218 -11.99 59.45 38.10
C ALA A 218 -11.40 59.81 36.73
N GLU A 219 -10.67 60.92 36.63
CA GLU A 219 -9.93 61.31 35.42
C GLU A 219 -8.83 60.31 35.08
N ALA A 220 -8.01 59.89 36.04
CA ALA A 220 -6.96 58.89 35.81
C ALA A 220 -7.50 57.54 35.34
N VAL A 221 -8.63 57.07 35.88
CA VAL A 221 -9.30 55.84 35.44
C VAL A 221 -9.83 55.98 34.02
N LYS A 222 -10.43 57.13 33.69
CA LYS A 222 -10.92 57.41 32.34
C LYS A 222 -9.78 57.43 31.32
N ASP A 223 -8.69 58.12 31.63
CA ASP A 223 -7.51 58.20 30.77
C ASP A 223 -6.90 56.81 30.53
N LYS A 224 -6.79 55.99 31.59
CA LYS A 224 -6.27 54.62 31.48
C LYS A 224 -7.21 53.69 30.69
N ALA A 225 -8.52 53.85 30.81
CA ALA A 225 -9.50 53.12 30.03
C ALA A 225 -9.44 53.49 28.53
N GLU A 226 -9.31 54.78 28.21
CA GLU A 226 -9.13 55.24 26.84
C GLU A 226 -7.81 54.74 26.23
N GLU A 227 -6.70 54.77 26.99
CA GLU A 227 -5.41 54.26 26.55
C GLU A 227 -5.48 52.76 26.22
N ARG A 228 -6.07 51.95 27.11
CA ARG A 228 -6.26 50.51 26.86
C ARG A 228 -7.18 50.24 25.68
N THR A 229 -8.25 51.02 25.51
CA THR A 229 -9.18 50.86 24.39
C THR A 229 -8.48 51.14 23.06
N LYS A 230 -7.67 52.21 22.99
CA LYS A 230 -6.86 52.53 21.79
C LYS A 230 -5.86 51.42 21.48
N ALA A 231 -5.20 50.87 22.49
CA ALA A 231 -4.26 49.76 22.32
C ALA A 231 -4.95 48.49 21.76
N LEU A 232 -6.09 48.11 22.34
CA LEU A 232 -6.87 46.94 21.88
C LEU A 232 -7.39 47.11 20.44
N VAL A 233 -7.86 48.30 20.07
CA VAL A 233 -8.29 48.58 18.70
C VAL A 233 -7.12 48.45 17.71
N ALA A 234 -5.95 48.98 18.07
CA ALA A 234 -4.76 48.88 17.22
C ALA A 234 -4.28 47.43 17.06
N GLU A 235 -4.33 46.63 18.12
CA GLU A 235 -3.97 45.21 18.08
C GLU A 235 -4.96 44.40 17.23
N LYS A 236 -6.27 44.63 17.42
CA LYS A 236 -7.32 44.02 16.59
C LYS A 236 -7.12 44.33 15.10
N GLN A 237 -6.82 45.59 14.76
CA GLN A 237 -6.58 46.00 13.37
C GLN A 237 -5.38 45.25 12.76
N LYS A 238 -4.31 45.07 13.54
CA LYS A 238 -3.13 44.30 13.09
C LYS A 238 -3.48 42.85 12.84
N ALA A 239 -4.18 42.20 13.77
CA ALA A 239 -4.61 40.81 13.62
C ALA A 239 -5.55 40.62 12.41
N GLU A 240 -6.47 41.55 12.15
CA GLU A 240 -7.33 41.53 10.97
C GLU A 240 -6.53 41.63 9.67
N THR A 241 -5.52 42.51 9.64
CA THR A 241 -4.65 42.69 8.46
C THR A 241 -3.80 41.45 8.18
N GLU A 242 -3.28 40.81 9.23
CA GLU A 242 -2.53 39.55 9.10
C GLU A 242 -3.43 38.41 8.61
N ARG A 243 -4.64 38.30 9.15
CA ARG A 243 -5.65 37.33 8.69
C ARG A 243 -5.99 37.53 7.21
N ASP A 244 -6.23 38.77 6.78
CA ASP A 244 -6.54 39.06 5.38
C ASP A 244 -5.37 38.75 4.45
N ARG A 245 -4.13 39.06 4.87
CA ARG A 245 -2.91 38.67 4.13
C ARG A 245 -2.79 37.16 4.00
N ALA A 246 -3.01 36.41 5.07
CA ALA A 246 -2.96 34.94 5.05
C ALA A 246 -4.04 34.34 4.13
N LEU A 247 -5.25 34.91 4.13
CA LEU A 247 -6.34 34.49 3.23
C LEU A 247 -5.99 34.72 1.76
N VAL A 248 -5.37 35.85 1.42
CA VAL A 248 -4.93 36.14 0.05
C VAL A 248 -3.86 35.15 -0.39
N GLN A 249 -2.88 34.85 0.47
CA GLN A 249 -1.85 33.84 0.17
C GLN A 249 -2.45 32.44 -0.03
N SER A 250 -3.36 32.03 0.84
CA SER A 250 -4.07 30.74 0.73
C SER A 250 -4.83 30.62 -0.60
N ARG A 251 -5.52 31.68 -1.02
CA ARG A 251 -6.20 31.73 -2.33
C ARG A 251 -5.21 31.61 -3.50
N SER A 252 -4.05 32.27 -3.41
CA SER A 252 -3.00 32.17 -4.43
C SER A 252 -2.47 30.74 -4.57
N PHE A 253 -2.14 30.09 -3.44
CA PHE A 253 -1.67 28.71 -3.45
C PHE A 253 -2.73 27.72 -3.97
N ALA A 254 -4.01 27.96 -3.68
CA ALA A 254 -5.09 27.14 -4.22
C ALA A 254 -5.14 27.21 -5.76
N ILE A 255 -4.97 28.40 -6.34
CA ILE A 255 -4.95 28.61 -7.80
C ILE A 255 -3.75 27.90 -8.44
N GLU A 256 -2.56 28.03 -7.85
CA GLU A 256 -1.34 27.35 -8.35
C GLU A 256 -1.48 25.83 -8.29
N ARG A 257 -2.00 25.31 -7.18
CA ARG A 257 -2.29 23.88 -7.02
C ARG A 257 -3.26 23.39 -8.07
N ASP A 258 -4.36 24.11 -8.30
CA ASP A 258 -5.37 23.72 -9.29
C ASP A 258 -4.83 23.78 -10.72
N LYS A 259 -3.88 24.68 -11.00
CA LYS A 259 -3.15 24.74 -12.28
C LYS A 259 -2.22 23.54 -12.45
N ALA A 260 -1.44 23.19 -11.42
CA ALA A 260 -0.55 22.03 -11.44
C ALA A 260 -1.32 20.72 -11.61
N VAL A 261 -2.45 20.57 -10.91
CA VAL A 261 -3.34 19.40 -11.05
C VAL A 261 -3.87 19.28 -12.47
N ARG A 262 -4.32 20.39 -13.08
CA ARG A 262 -4.78 20.38 -14.48
C ARG A 262 -3.69 19.95 -15.46
N GLN A 263 -2.48 20.49 -15.33
CA GLN A 263 -1.35 20.12 -16.19
C GLN A 263 -0.97 18.65 -16.05
N LEU A 264 -0.97 18.13 -14.82
CA LEU A 264 -0.66 16.73 -14.56
C LEU A 264 -1.73 15.80 -15.15
N GLN A 265 -3.00 16.17 -15.03
CA GLN A 265 -4.10 15.41 -15.62
C GLN A 265 -4.03 15.40 -17.15
N GLU A 266 -3.73 16.54 -17.78
CA GLU A 266 -3.55 16.63 -19.24
C GLU A 266 -2.36 15.78 -19.73
N HIS A 267 -1.23 15.81 -19.00
CA HIS A 267 -0.08 14.95 -19.31
C HIS A 267 -0.45 13.47 -19.25
N LYS A 268 -1.15 13.06 -18.18
CA LYS A 268 -1.59 11.68 -17.98
C LYS A 268 -2.55 11.22 -19.09
N ASP A 269 -3.47 12.08 -19.51
CA ASP A 269 -4.42 11.76 -20.57
C ASP A 269 -3.72 11.63 -21.93
N ASN A 270 -2.75 12.51 -22.22
CA ASN A 270 -1.91 12.45 -23.42
C ASN A 270 -1.06 11.17 -23.46
N GLU A 271 -0.40 10.81 -22.36
CA GLU A 271 0.39 9.57 -22.27
C GLU A 271 -0.51 8.34 -22.42
N ARG A 272 -1.67 8.33 -21.76
CA ARG A 272 -2.64 7.24 -21.90
C ARG A 272 -3.09 7.08 -23.35
N GLN A 273 -3.33 8.17 -24.07
CA GLN A 273 -3.68 8.11 -25.48
C GLN A 273 -2.55 7.53 -26.34
N ARG A 274 -1.29 7.94 -26.11
CA ARG A 274 -0.11 7.40 -26.81
C ARG A 274 0.06 5.90 -26.56
N ILE A 275 -0.05 5.48 -25.30
CA ILE A 275 0.05 4.07 -24.92
C ILE A 275 -1.06 3.26 -25.61
N ASN A 276 -2.31 3.72 -25.54
CA ASN A 276 -3.43 3.03 -26.18
C ASN A 276 -3.24 2.89 -27.70
N GLN A 277 -2.73 3.94 -28.36
CA GLN A 277 -2.45 3.90 -29.79
C GLN A 277 -1.34 2.90 -30.13
N ALA A 278 -0.23 2.92 -29.38
CA ALA A 278 0.88 1.99 -29.58
C ALA A 278 0.45 0.53 -29.35
N VAL A 279 -0.32 0.27 -28.28
CA VAL A 279 -0.84 -1.07 -27.97
C VAL A 279 -1.80 -1.55 -29.07
N SER A 280 -2.69 -0.68 -29.55
CA SER A 280 -3.62 -1.03 -30.63
C SER A 280 -2.89 -1.39 -31.92
N GLN A 281 -1.85 -0.62 -32.30
CA GLN A 281 -1.03 -0.90 -33.46
C GLN A 281 -0.26 -2.21 -33.33
N ALA A 282 0.42 -2.43 -32.19
CA ALA A 282 1.17 -3.67 -31.95
C ALA A 282 0.24 -4.90 -31.96
N THR A 283 -0.96 -4.77 -31.39
CA THR A 283 -1.96 -5.85 -31.39
C THR A 283 -2.42 -6.14 -32.82
N ALA A 284 -2.71 -5.11 -33.62
CA ALA A 284 -3.13 -5.28 -35.01
C ALA A 284 -2.06 -5.97 -35.87
N GLU A 285 -0.78 -5.63 -35.71
CA GLU A 285 0.32 -6.30 -36.41
C GLU A 285 0.49 -7.76 -35.97
N LYS A 286 0.36 -8.04 -34.68
CA LYS A 286 0.38 -9.41 -34.17
C LYS A 286 -0.78 -10.23 -34.76
N ASP A 287 -1.98 -9.66 -34.82
CA ASP A 287 -3.17 -10.34 -35.36
C ASP A 287 -3.08 -10.58 -36.87
N LYS A 288 -2.40 -9.70 -37.63
CA LYS A 288 -2.06 -9.97 -39.04
C LYS A 288 -1.13 -11.17 -39.16
N THR A 289 -0.09 -11.22 -38.32
CA THR A 289 0.89 -12.32 -38.30
C THR A 289 0.24 -13.64 -37.94
N ILE A 290 -0.61 -13.67 -36.90
CA ILE A 290 -1.36 -14.86 -36.49
C ILE A 290 -2.24 -15.35 -37.64
N ARG A 291 -2.98 -14.46 -38.31
CA ARG A 291 -3.82 -14.83 -39.46
C ARG A 291 -3.00 -15.45 -40.59
N LEU A 292 -1.85 -14.87 -40.93
CA LEU A 292 -0.96 -15.41 -41.95
C LEU A 292 -0.46 -16.81 -41.58
N LEU A 293 0.02 -17.00 -40.34
CA LEU A 293 0.49 -18.29 -39.85
C LEU A 293 -0.63 -19.34 -39.84
N GLN A 294 -1.85 -18.98 -39.43
CA GLN A 294 -3.00 -19.87 -39.47
C GLN A 294 -3.37 -20.27 -40.91
N SER A 295 -3.34 -19.32 -41.86
CA SER A 295 -3.55 -19.62 -43.27
C SER A 295 -2.49 -20.57 -43.82
N THR A 296 -1.20 -20.33 -43.52
CA THR A 296 -0.10 -21.20 -43.92
C THR A 296 -0.26 -22.60 -43.32
N LEU A 297 -0.52 -22.70 -42.00
CA LEU A 297 -0.73 -23.98 -41.32
C LEU A 297 -1.89 -24.77 -41.96
N LYS A 298 -2.98 -24.10 -42.31
CA LYS A 298 -4.13 -24.72 -42.98
C LYS A 298 -3.76 -25.29 -44.35
N VAL A 299 -2.97 -24.55 -45.15
CA VAL A 299 -2.49 -25.01 -46.45
C VAL A 299 -1.53 -26.19 -46.29
N SER A 300 -0.55 -26.08 -45.39
CA SER A 300 0.40 -27.17 -45.10
C SER A 300 -0.33 -28.43 -44.62
N GLY A 301 -1.32 -28.32 -43.74
CA GLY A 301 -2.13 -29.44 -43.28
C GLY A 301 -2.94 -30.09 -44.41
N TYR A 302 -3.51 -29.30 -45.33
CA TYR A 302 -4.19 -29.84 -46.52
C TYR A 302 -3.22 -30.61 -47.42
N ILE A 303 -2.04 -30.05 -47.69
CA ILE A 303 -1.01 -30.70 -48.52
C ILE A 303 -0.54 -32.02 -47.90
N LEU A 304 -0.24 -32.03 -46.59
CA LEU A 304 0.15 -33.24 -45.87
C LEU A 304 -0.92 -34.33 -45.95
N LYS A 305 -2.20 -33.96 -45.84
CA LYS A 305 -3.30 -34.93 -46.02
C LYS A 305 -3.32 -35.53 -47.43
N GLN A 306 -3.12 -34.72 -48.47
CA GLN A 306 -3.06 -35.22 -49.85
C GLN A 306 -1.87 -36.17 -50.06
N PHE A 307 -0.71 -35.85 -49.51
CA PHE A 307 0.45 -36.75 -49.55
C PHE A 307 0.18 -38.07 -48.82
N ALA A 308 -0.42 -38.01 -47.63
CA ALA A 308 -0.79 -39.22 -46.90
C ALA A 308 -1.79 -40.08 -47.68
N ASP A 309 -2.79 -39.48 -48.33
CA ASP A 309 -3.75 -40.19 -49.20
C ASP A 309 -3.07 -40.86 -50.41
N MET A 310 -2.04 -40.23 -50.98
CA MET A 310 -1.23 -40.81 -52.05
C MET A 310 -0.37 -41.97 -51.53
N LEU A 311 0.35 -41.77 -50.41
CA LEU A 311 1.21 -42.77 -49.80
C LEU A 311 0.42 -44.00 -49.35
N TYR A 312 -0.77 -43.81 -48.78
CA TYR A 312 -1.67 -44.90 -48.37
C TYR A 312 -2.11 -45.78 -49.55
N LYS A 313 -2.19 -45.22 -50.77
CA LYS A 313 -2.54 -45.97 -51.98
C LYS A 313 -1.33 -46.59 -52.67
N ALA A 314 -0.16 -45.97 -52.56
CA ALA A 314 1.03 -46.32 -53.35
C ALA A 314 2.09 -47.10 -52.58
N SER A 315 2.16 -46.97 -51.25
CA SER A 315 3.15 -47.64 -50.40
C SER A 315 2.48 -48.66 -49.48
N GLU A 316 2.77 -49.93 -49.72
CA GLU A 316 2.24 -51.03 -48.91
C GLU A 316 2.74 -50.97 -47.45
N VAL A 317 3.98 -50.52 -47.21
CA VAL A 317 4.52 -50.36 -45.85
C VAL A 317 3.79 -49.24 -45.11
N PHE A 318 3.56 -48.10 -45.78
CA PHE A 318 2.81 -46.98 -45.21
C PHE A 318 1.35 -47.37 -44.92
N LYS A 319 0.70 -48.07 -45.84
CA LYS A 319 -0.66 -48.56 -45.67
C LYS A 319 -0.78 -49.50 -44.48
N ARG A 320 0.11 -50.49 -44.33
CA ARG A 320 0.11 -51.41 -43.18
C ARG A 320 0.36 -50.68 -41.86
N ALA A 321 1.25 -49.70 -41.83
CA ALA A 321 1.48 -48.87 -40.63
C ALA A 321 0.21 -48.10 -40.22
N VAL A 322 -0.48 -47.47 -41.18
CA VAL A 322 -1.74 -46.76 -40.92
C VAL A 322 -2.85 -47.73 -40.48
N ASP A 323 -2.99 -48.88 -41.16
CA ASP A 323 -4.00 -49.88 -40.82
C ASP A 323 -3.74 -50.49 -39.42
N ALA A 324 -2.47 -50.66 -39.03
CA ALA A 324 -2.08 -51.08 -37.68
C ALA A 324 -2.49 -50.06 -36.62
N ILE A 325 -2.26 -48.77 -36.88
CA ILE A 325 -2.66 -47.67 -35.98
C ILE A 325 -4.19 -47.58 -35.87
N ILE A 326 -4.92 -47.69 -36.99
CA ILE A 326 -6.39 -47.71 -37.01
C ILE A 326 -6.92 -48.91 -36.23
N HIS A 327 -6.38 -50.10 -36.47
CA HIS A 327 -6.79 -51.31 -35.78
C HIS A 327 -6.54 -51.18 -34.27
N PHE A 328 -5.38 -50.68 -33.86
CA PHE A 328 -5.07 -50.41 -32.45
C PHE A 328 -6.01 -49.36 -31.82
N GLY A 329 -6.26 -48.25 -32.53
CA GLY A 329 -7.10 -47.16 -32.07
C GLY A 329 -8.58 -47.50 -31.93
N THR A 330 -9.04 -48.53 -32.64
CA THR A 330 -10.46 -48.95 -32.69
C THR A 330 -10.74 -50.23 -31.89
N ASP A 331 -9.72 -51.03 -31.64
CA ASP A 331 -9.84 -52.24 -30.82
C ASP A 331 -9.94 -51.90 -29.33
N LYS A 332 -11.02 -52.36 -28.69
CA LYS A 332 -11.27 -52.12 -27.26
C LYS A 332 -10.30 -52.86 -26.33
N TYR A 333 -9.76 -53.98 -26.76
CA TYR A 333 -8.98 -54.91 -25.94
C TYR A 333 -7.48 -54.85 -26.25
N LYS A 334 -7.10 -54.28 -27.39
CA LYS A 334 -5.69 -54.11 -27.74
C LYS A 334 -5.01 -53.03 -26.90
N SER A 335 -3.89 -53.41 -26.27
CA SER A 335 -3.12 -52.55 -25.38
C SER A 335 -1.69 -52.29 -25.84
N VAL A 336 -1.14 -53.13 -26.73
CA VAL A 336 0.19 -52.97 -27.33
C VAL A 336 0.17 -53.37 -28.81
N PHE A 337 1.10 -52.84 -29.60
CA PHE A 337 1.28 -53.28 -30.98
C PHE A 337 1.89 -54.68 -31.05
N ALA A 338 1.46 -55.47 -32.02
CA ALA A 338 2.17 -56.70 -32.37
C ALA A 338 3.57 -56.36 -32.94
N PRO A 339 4.57 -57.25 -32.84
CA PRO A 339 5.91 -56.99 -33.36
C PRO A 339 5.94 -56.59 -34.84
N SER A 340 5.08 -57.20 -35.68
CA SER A 340 4.97 -56.85 -37.10
C SER A 340 4.37 -55.45 -37.32
N GLU A 341 3.36 -55.08 -36.54
CA GLU A 341 2.72 -53.76 -36.59
C GLU A 341 3.67 -52.65 -36.15
N ALA A 342 4.39 -52.87 -35.05
CA ALA A 342 5.43 -51.96 -34.58
C ALA A 342 6.56 -51.82 -35.60
N ALA A 343 6.94 -52.91 -36.28
CA ALA A 343 7.96 -52.88 -37.32
C ALA A 343 7.55 -52.07 -38.55
N ASP A 344 6.30 -52.21 -39.02
CA ASP A 344 5.79 -51.42 -40.15
C ASP A 344 5.72 -49.92 -39.79
N ILE A 345 5.27 -49.57 -38.58
CA ILE A 345 5.25 -48.17 -38.09
C ILE A 345 6.68 -47.62 -37.98
N LYS A 346 7.61 -48.39 -37.39
CA LYS A 346 9.02 -47.98 -37.25
C LYS A 346 9.69 -47.78 -38.60
N SER A 347 9.38 -48.62 -39.59
CA SER A 347 9.92 -48.47 -40.95
C SER A 347 9.53 -47.13 -41.57
N VAL A 348 8.26 -46.75 -41.46
CA VAL A 348 7.78 -45.45 -41.98
C VAL A 348 8.46 -44.29 -41.25
N MET A 349 8.63 -44.38 -39.92
CA MET A 349 9.33 -43.33 -39.16
C MET A 349 10.77 -43.15 -39.61
N LEU A 350 11.49 -44.25 -39.90
CA LEU A 350 12.87 -44.21 -40.38
C LEU A 350 12.97 -43.64 -41.80
N ASP A 351 11.99 -43.93 -42.66
CA ASP A 351 11.98 -43.44 -44.05
C ASP A 351 11.76 -41.91 -44.13
N TYR A 352 11.09 -41.32 -43.14
CA TYR A 352 10.71 -39.90 -43.14
C TYR A 352 11.30 -39.09 -41.97
N GLY A 353 12.16 -39.68 -41.13
CA GLY A 353 12.72 -39.03 -39.94
C GLY A 353 14.12 -39.53 -39.60
N GLU A 354 15.09 -38.61 -39.63
CA GLU A 354 16.50 -38.89 -39.34
C GLU A 354 16.78 -38.92 -37.83
N THR A 355 16.11 -38.05 -37.07
CA THR A 355 16.24 -37.97 -35.60
C THR A 355 15.03 -38.55 -34.90
N THR A 356 15.19 -38.93 -33.62
CA THR A 356 14.08 -39.42 -32.79
C THR A 356 12.96 -38.38 -32.66
N GLU A 357 13.26 -37.08 -32.65
CA GLU A 357 12.26 -36.01 -32.64
C GLU A 357 11.47 -35.97 -33.95
N GLN A 358 12.14 -36.10 -35.09
CA GLN A 358 11.46 -36.18 -36.40
C GLN A 358 10.61 -37.45 -36.51
N GLN A 359 11.12 -38.58 -36.04
CA GLN A 359 10.38 -39.85 -35.99
C GLN A 359 9.13 -39.75 -35.12
N ASN A 360 9.24 -39.08 -33.97
CA ASN A 360 8.08 -38.77 -33.12
C ASN A 360 7.07 -37.85 -33.83
N ALA A 361 7.52 -36.84 -34.57
CA ALA A 361 6.64 -35.97 -35.36
C ALA A 361 5.94 -36.73 -36.50
N VAL A 362 6.66 -37.62 -37.20
CA VAL A 362 6.09 -38.52 -38.21
C VAL A 362 5.08 -39.47 -37.57
N GLY A 363 5.38 -40.02 -36.39
CA GLY A 363 4.47 -40.86 -35.62
C GLY A 363 3.17 -40.15 -35.22
N ALA A 364 3.28 -38.94 -34.68
CA ALA A 364 2.12 -38.12 -34.36
C ALA A 364 1.28 -37.82 -35.62
N TRP A 365 1.94 -37.50 -36.73
CA TRP A 365 1.27 -37.28 -38.01
C TRP A 365 0.54 -38.53 -38.54
N LEU A 366 1.14 -39.72 -38.39
CA LEU A 366 0.49 -41.00 -38.73
C LEU A 366 -0.74 -41.27 -37.87
N CYS A 367 -0.71 -40.92 -36.58
CA CYS A 367 -1.86 -41.01 -35.69
C CYS A 367 -2.98 -40.07 -36.12
N ASP A 368 -2.67 -38.81 -36.39
CA ASP A 368 -3.65 -37.81 -36.84
C ASP A 368 -4.28 -38.20 -38.18
N TYR A 369 -3.46 -38.70 -39.12
CA TYR A 369 -3.96 -39.17 -40.40
C TYR A 369 -4.86 -40.41 -40.24
N SER A 370 -4.44 -41.38 -39.43
CA SER A 370 -5.23 -42.58 -39.09
C SER A 370 -6.59 -42.21 -38.49
N GLU A 371 -6.62 -41.28 -37.54
CA GLU A 371 -7.87 -40.80 -36.92
C GLU A 371 -8.77 -40.05 -37.91
N SER A 372 -8.17 -39.31 -38.86
CA SER A 372 -8.93 -38.66 -39.93
C SER A 372 -9.63 -39.64 -40.87
N ARG A 373 -9.15 -40.89 -40.94
CA ARG A 373 -9.76 -41.98 -41.71
C ARG A 373 -10.79 -42.75 -40.89
N GLN A 374 -10.51 -42.99 -39.61
CA GLN A 374 -11.44 -43.63 -38.69
C GLN A 374 -11.31 -43.02 -37.30
N SER A 375 -12.41 -42.46 -36.78
CA SER A 375 -12.38 -41.75 -35.51
C SER A 375 -12.05 -42.67 -34.33
N PHE A 376 -11.20 -42.18 -33.44
CA PHE A 376 -10.87 -42.82 -32.17
C PHE A 376 -11.64 -42.14 -31.04
N ASP A 377 -11.83 -42.82 -29.92
CA ASP A 377 -12.22 -42.11 -28.70
C ASP A 377 -11.01 -41.36 -28.12
N LYS A 378 -11.27 -40.31 -27.33
CA LYS A 378 -10.20 -39.44 -26.78
C LYS A 378 -9.17 -40.18 -25.92
N ILE A 379 -9.57 -41.26 -25.24
CA ILE A 379 -8.67 -42.04 -24.39
C ILE A 379 -7.80 -42.93 -25.28
N LYS A 380 -8.40 -43.59 -26.27
CA LYS A 380 -7.68 -44.37 -27.27
C LYS A 380 -6.73 -43.53 -28.09
N HIS A 381 -7.12 -42.34 -28.57
CA HIS A 381 -6.21 -41.44 -29.29
C HIS A 381 -4.92 -41.15 -28.49
N ARG A 382 -5.05 -40.81 -27.19
CA ARG A 382 -3.88 -40.58 -26.34
C ARG A 382 -3.03 -41.84 -26.15
N HIS A 383 -3.68 -42.99 -26.01
CA HIS A 383 -2.99 -44.26 -25.86
C HIS A 383 -2.24 -44.64 -27.14
N THR A 384 -2.87 -44.50 -28.31
CA THR A 384 -2.27 -44.72 -29.62
C THR A 384 -1.06 -43.80 -29.83
N LEU A 385 -1.18 -42.51 -29.53
CA LEU A 385 -0.05 -41.57 -29.59
C LEU A 385 1.12 -42.01 -28.71
N LYS A 386 0.83 -42.49 -27.49
CA LYS A 386 1.86 -42.98 -26.58
C LYS A 386 2.55 -44.23 -27.13
N GLU A 387 1.78 -45.22 -27.57
CA GLU A 387 2.36 -46.48 -28.08
C GLU A 387 3.14 -46.26 -29.38
N VAL A 388 2.70 -45.33 -30.23
CA VAL A 388 3.46 -44.92 -31.43
C VAL A 388 4.73 -44.16 -31.05
N GLY A 389 4.69 -43.30 -30.03
CA GLY A 389 5.89 -42.68 -29.45
C GLY A 389 6.87 -43.71 -28.88
N ASP A 390 6.35 -44.74 -28.20
CA ASP A 390 7.15 -45.85 -27.68
C ASP A 390 7.85 -46.64 -28.80
N VAL A 391 7.25 -46.73 -30.00
CA VAL A 391 7.90 -47.27 -31.20
C VAL A 391 9.03 -46.36 -31.67
N ALA A 392 8.82 -45.04 -31.75
CA ALA A 392 9.85 -44.07 -32.13
C ALA A 392 11.05 -44.11 -31.17
N GLU A 393 10.78 -44.20 -29.86
CA GLU A 393 11.79 -44.30 -28.78
C GLU A 393 12.49 -45.67 -28.71
N GLY A 394 12.08 -46.64 -29.52
CA GLY A 394 12.74 -47.95 -29.64
C GLY A 394 12.35 -48.98 -28.57
N LYS A 395 11.28 -48.74 -27.80
CA LYS A 395 10.79 -49.70 -26.77
C LYS A 395 10.29 -51.01 -27.37
N TYR A 396 10.03 -51.03 -28.66
CA TYR A 396 9.60 -52.19 -29.43
C TYR A 396 10.75 -52.90 -30.18
N ASP A 397 11.96 -52.33 -30.24
CA ASP A 397 13.04 -52.80 -31.11
C ASP A 397 13.44 -54.25 -30.81
N TRP A 398 13.59 -54.61 -29.53
CA TRP A 398 13.89 -55.99 -29.12
C TRP A 398 12.80 -57.01 -29.51
N LYS A 399 11.52 -56.60 -29.52
CA LYS A 399 10.41 -57.47 -29.94
C LYS A 399 10.41 -57.65 -31.46
N ILE A 400 10.74 -56.58 -32.19
CA ILE A 400 10.83 -56.58 -33.64
C ILE A 400 11.97 -57.49 -34.10
N GLU A 401 13.14 -57.39 -33.48
CA GLU A 401 14.32 -58.21 -33.78
C GLU A 401 14.09 -59.70 -33.51
N ASN A 402 13.54 -60.05 -32.34
CA ASN A 402 13.24 -61.43 -31.98
C ASN A 402 12.20 -62.09 -32.91
N SER A 403 11.25 -61.31 -33.43
CA SER A 403 10.24 -61.82 -34.38
C SER A 403 10.82 -62.05 -35.78
N ARG A 404 11.87 -61.31 -36.19
CA ARG A 404 12.53 -61.46 -37.51
C ARG A 404 13.50 -62.64 -37.55
N ASN A 405 14.12 -62.99 -36.42
CA ASN A 405 15.12 -64.05 -36.34
C ASN A 405 14.52 -65.47 -36.17
N GLY A 406 13.19 -65.62 -36.29
CA GLY A 406 12.51 -66.91 -36.19
C GLY A 406 12.72 -67.56 -34.83
N GLY A 407 11.85 -67.28 -33.86
CA GLY A 407 11.98 -67.67 -32.46
C GLY A 407 12.63 -69.04 -32.23
N ILE A 408 13.92 -69.03 -31.85
CA ILE A 408 14.61 -70.15 -31.22
C ILE A 408 15.25 -69.57 -29.96
N TYR A 409 14.58 -69.74 -28.83
CA TYR A 409 15.20 -70.06 -27.55
C TYR A 409 14.12 -70.72 -26.68
N LEU A 410 13.98 -72.04 -26.86
CA LEU A 410 13.66 -72.99 -25.80
C LEU A 410 14.69 -74.11 -25.88
#